data_AF-A0A3E1P4C7-F1
#
_entry.id   AF-A0A3E1P4C7-F1
#
_cell.length_a   1.000
_cell.length_b   1.000
_cell.length_c   1.000
_cell.angle_alpha   90.00
_cell.angle_beta   90.00
_cell.angle_gamma   90.00
#
_symmetry.space_group_name_H-M   'P 1'
#
loop_
_entity.id
_entity.type
_entity.pdbx_description
1 polymer ?
#
loop_
_entity_poly.entity_id
_entity_poly.type
_entity_poly.pdbx_seq_one_letter_code
_entity_poly.pdbx_strand_id
1 'polypeptide(L)'
;MKNIRLIYRKLIDASNTKPWDQMLLEGSWYEYLLQAQTFNPEKKYNTFAELMAHVPNADRLHFLVTPAIIGYLKQLNGKIPDITNNIGKTFLPFKNFKFEIVNADITDKSKHQVAVNFISEPLTWHDTIGNQLLVTINNEPENSETLTEMFSLQPFLSIYSIQS
;
A
#
# COMPACT_ATOMS: atom_id res chain seq x y z
N MET A 1 7.60 -14.32 23.28
CA MET A 1 8.00 -13.77 21.97
C MET A 1 6.93 -12.79 21.54
N LYS A 2 7.30 -11.65 20.96
CA LYS A 2 6.31 -10.64 20.56
C LYS A 2 5.90 -10.88 19.11
N ASN A 3 4.60 -10.87 18.85
CA ASN A 3 4.07 -10.90 17.50
C ASN A 3 3.82 -9.47 17.02
N ILE A 4 4.35 -9.13 15.86
CA ILE A 4 4.14 -7.82 15.25
C ILE A 4 3.39 -7.96 13.93
N ARG A 5 2.66 -6.92 13.54
CA ARG A 5 2.28 -6.69 12.14
C ARG A 5 2.96 -5.44 11.67
N LEU A 6 3.31 -5.40 10.39
CA LEU A 6 3.92 -4.25 9.75
C LEU A 6 2.91 -3.58 8.83
N ILE A 7 3.06 -2.27 8.65
CA ILE A 7 2.38 -1.51 7.60
C ILE A 7 3.44 -0.86 6.71
N TYR A 8 3.28 -1.01 5.40
CA TYR A 8 4.09 -0.32 4.40
C TYR A 8 3.20 0.56 3.53
N ARG A 9 3.49 1.86 3.48
CA ARG A 9 2.79 2.80 2.61
C ARG A 9 3.58 3.02 1.32
N LYS A 10 3.08 2.48 0.22
CA LYS A 10 3.62 2.75 -1.12
C LYS A 10 2.91 3.98 -1.71
N LEU A 11 3.66 5.06 -1.90
CA LEU A 11 3.22 6.23 -2.64
C LEU A 11 3.49 6.04 -4.13
N ILE A 12 2.53 6.41 -4.97
CA ILE A 12 2.61 6.25 -6.42
C ILE A 12 2.09 7.54 -7.07
N ASP A 13 2.92 8.16 -7.89
CA ASP A 13 2.61 9.32 -8.73
C ASP A 13 3.29 9.23 -10.09
N ALA A 14 3.18 10.29 -10.89
CA ALA A 14 3.73 10.36 -12.24
C ALA A 14 5.26 10.19 -12.31
N SER A 15 6.00 10.32 -11.20
CA SER A 15 7.45 10.09 -11.17
C SER A 15 7.83 8.61 -11.10
N ASN A 16 6.89 7.72 -10.71
CA ASN A 16 7.14 6.29 -10.64
C ASN A 16 7.27 5.67 -12.04
N THR A 17 8.37 4.94 -12.25
CA THR A 17 8.71 4.33 -13.57
C THR A 17 8.51 2.82 -13.63
N LYS A 18 8.22 2.16 -12.50
CA LYS A 18 7.99 0.71 -12.48
C LYS A 18 6.68 0.38 -13.20
N PRO A 19 6.63 -0.64 -14.07
CA PRO A 19 5.41 -0.96 -14.83
C PRO A 19 4.18 -1.20 -13.94
N TRP A 20 4.34 -1.92 -12.83
CA TRP A 20 3.25 -2.15 -11.89
C TRP A 20 2.69 -0.85 -11.29
N ASP A 21 3.58 0.09 -10.93
CA ASP A 21 3.21 1.40 -10.38
C ASP A 21 2.37 2.18 -11.41
N GLN A 22 2.84 2.22 -12.67
CA GLN A 22 2.19 2.94 -13.76
C GLN A 22 0.81 2.36 -14.09
N MET A 23 0.69 1.03 -14.14
CA MET A 23 -0.59 0.36 -14.41
C MET A 23 -1.62 0.64 -13.30
N LEU A 24 -1.20 0.57 -12.03
CA LEU A 24 -2.08 0.88 -10.90
C LEU A 24 -2.50 2.36 -10.91
N LEU A 25 -1.55 3.26 -11.16
CA LEU A 25 -1.83 4.69 -11.25
C LEU A 25 -2.81 5.00 -12.38
N GLU A 26 -2.63 4.38 -13.54
CA GLU A 26 -3.53 4.54 -14.67
C GLU A 26 -4.94 3.99 -14.41
N GLY A 27 -5.06 2.77 -13.89
CA GLY A 27 -6.36 2.17 -13.59
C GLY A 27 -7.13 2.97 -12.54
N SER A 28 -6.44 3.39 -11.46
CA SER A 28 -7.06 4.22 -10.42
C SER A 28 -7.44 5.62 -10.91
N TRP A 29 -6.70 6.18 -11.87
CA TRP A 29 -7.02 7.48 -12.46
C TRP A 29 -8.35 7.46 -13.23
N TYR A 30 -8.52 6.49 -14.13
CA TYR A 30 -9.76 6.40 -14.92
C TYR A 30 -10.98 6.13 -14.04
N GLU A 31 -10.84 5.26 -13.04
CA GLU A 31 -11.91 5.01 -12.09
C GLU A 31 -12.22 6.25 -11.25
N TYR A 32 -11.19 6.99 -10.80
CA TYR A 32 -11.39 8.26 -10.11
C TYR A 32 -12.19 9.26 -10.96
N LEU A 33 -11.85 9.42 -12.24
CA LEU A 33 -12.58 10.31 -13.15
C LEU A 33 -14.07 9.92 -13.29
N LEU A 34 -14.36 8.62 -13.38
CA LEU A 34 -15.73 8.13 -13.47
C LEU A 34 -16.50 8.40 -12.18
N GLN A 35 -15.93 8.04 -11.03
CA GLN A 35 -16.58 8.20 -9.74
C GLN A 35 -16.75 9.67 -9.37
N ALA A 36 -15.73 10.51 -9.60
CA ALA A 36 -15.75 11.93 -9.27
C ALA A 36 -16.88 12.70 -9.98
N GLN A 37 -17.29 12.27 -11.19
CA GLN A 37 -18.44 12.88 -11.90
C GLN A 37 -19.74 12.75 -11.10
N THR A 38 -19.93 11.66 -10.35
CA THR A 38 -21.12 11.45 -9.52
C THR A 38 -21.17 12.39 -8.31
N PHE A 39 -20.00 12.82 -7.83
CA PHE A 39 -19.84 13.78 -6.73
C PHE A 39 -19.78 15.24 -7.23
N ASN A 40 -19.56 15.46 -8.53
CA ASN A 40 -19.37 16.77 -9.13
C ASN A 40 -20.08 16.89 -10.49
N PRO A 41 -21.42 16.74 -10.53
CA PRO A 41 -22.17 16.71 -11.78
C PRO A 41 -22.09 18.05 -12.54
N GLU A 42 -21.99 19.17 -11.81
CA GLU A 42 -21.85 20.51 -12.37
C GLU A 42 -20.42 20.87 -12.78
N LYS A 43 -19.45 19.97 -12.54
CA LYS A 43 -18.01 20.20 -12.81
C LYS A 43 -17.47 21.47 -12.16
N LYS A 44 -17.92 21.78 -10.94
CA LYS A 44 -17.54 22.97 -10.18
C LYS A 44 -16.16 22.84 -9.55
N TYR A 45 -15.76 21.61 -9.18
CA TYR A 45 -14.50 21.34 -8.48
C TYR A 45 -13.56 20.53 -9.37
N ASN A 46 -12.31 20.94 -9.50
CA ASN A 46 -11.36 20.22 -10.36
C ASN A 46 -10.50 19.24 -9.56
N THR A 47 -10.17 19.60 -8.33
CA THR A 47 -9.25 18.85 -7.50
C THR A 47 -9.97 17.96 -6.48
N PHE A 48 -9.30 16.90 -6.08
CA PHE A 48 -9.77 16.05 -4.99
C PHE A 48 -9.87 16.82 -3.66
N ALA A 49 -8.96 17.77 -3.41
CA ALA A 49 -9.01 18.62 -2.23
C ALA A 49 -10.28 19.50 -2.19
N GLU A 50 -10.67 20.11 -3.32
CA GLU A 50 -11.92 20.87 -3.41
C GLU A 50 -13.16 19.99 -3.20
N LEU A 51 -13.17 18.79 -3.80
CA LEU A 51 -14.23 17.80 -3.57
C LEU A 51 -14.34 17.46 -2.08
N MET A 52 -13.22 17.17 -1.41
CA MET A 52 -13.18 16.87 0.03
C MET A 52 -13.67 18.03 0.89
N ALA A 53 -13.37 19.27 0.50
CA ALA A 53 -13.75 20.47 1.26
C ALA A 53 -15.23 20.86 1.10
N HIS A 54 -15.83 20.57 -0.05
CA HIS A 54 -17.13 21.13 -0.43
C HIS A 54 -18.23 20.12 -0.73
N VAL A 55 -17.89 18.86 -0.99
CA VAL A 55 -18.87 17.82 -1.34
C VAL A 55 -18.98 16.84 -0.17
N PRO A 56 -20.17 16.73 0.46
CA PRO A 56 -20.38 15.75 1.53
C PRO A 56 -20.09 14.33 1.06
N ASN A 57 -19.41 13.56 1.90
CA ASN A 57 -19.02 12.17 1.66
C ASN A 57 -18.04 11.94 0.49
N ALA A 58 -17.33 12.97 0.02
CA ALA A 58 -16.32 12.81 -1.04
C ALA A 58 -15.16 11.86 -0.64
N ASP A 59 -14.95 11.62 0.66
CA ASP A 59 -14.01 10.64 1.19
C ASP A 59 -14.32 9.21 0.74
N ARG A 60 -15.58 8.92 0.38
CA ARG A 60 -15.98 7.62 -0.19
C ARG A 60 -15.29 7.32 -1.52
N LEU A 61 -14.76 8.32 -2.22
CA LEU A 61 -13.99 8.11 -3.45
C LEU A 61 -12.81 7.16 -3.25
N HIS A 62 -12.17 7.15 -2.07
CA HIS A 62 -11.14 6.15 -1.75
C HIS A 62 -11.67 4.72 -1.89
N PHE A 63 -12.84 4.47 -1.30
CA PHE A 63 -13.47 3.16 -1.35
C PHE A 63 -13.97 2.82 -2.76
N LEU A 64 -14.62 3.77 -3.44
CA LEU A 64 -15.21 3.56 -4.76
C LEU A 64 -14.16 3.29 -5.85
N VAL A 65 -12.95 3.84 -5.71
CA VAL A 65 -11.84 3.58 -6.65
C VAL A 65 -11.11 2.27 -6.37
N THR A 66 -11.22 1.72 -5.15
CA THR A 66 -10.50 0.50 -4.75
C THR A 66 -10.71 -0.70 -5.68
N PRO A 67 -11.93 -1.01 -6.19
CA PRO A 67 -12.15 -2.12 -7.11
C PRO A 67 -11.26 -2.10 -8.36
N ALA A 68 -10.93 -0.91 -8.89
CA ALA A 68 -10.11 -0.75 -10.09
C ALA A 68 -8.65 -1.21 -9.89
N ILE A 69 -8.16 -1.26 -8.65
CA ILE A 69 -6.78 -1.66 -8.38
C ILE A 69 -6.61 -3.13 -7.98
N ILE A 70 -7.71 -3.85 -7.72
CA ILE A 70 -7.68 -5.22 -7.18
C ILE A 70 -6.92 -6.17 -8.10
N GLY A 71 -7.08 -6.03 -9.42
CA GLY A 71 -6.36 -6.84 -10.40
C GLY A 71 -4.84 -6.70 -10.28
N TYR A 72 -4.33 -5.49 -10.06
CA TYR A 72 -2.90 -5.23 -9.90
C TYR A 72 -2.36 -5.75 -8.57
N LEU A 73 -3.15 -5.68 -7.49
CA LEU A 73 -2.75 -6.24 -6.20
C LEU A 73 -2.56 -7.76 -6.26
N LYS A 74 -3.38 -8.47 -7.04
CA LYS A 74 -3.24 -9.93 -7.25
C LYS A 74 -1.92 -10.30 -7.91
N GLN A 75 -1.37 -9.44 -8.77
CA GLN A 75 -0.07 -9.67 -9.44
C GLN A 75 1.10 -9.70 -8.45
N LEU A 76 0.95 -9.13 -7.26
CA LEU A 76 1.96 -9.17 -6.20
C LEU A 76 2.07 -10.53 -5.52
N ASN A 77 1.20 -11.50 -5.85
CA ASN A 77 1.20 -12.85 -5.29
C ASN A 77 1.21 -12.85 -3.75
N GLY A 78 0.50 -11.90 -3.13
CA GLY A 78 0.36 -11.79 -1.68
C GLY A 78 1.63 -11.30 -0.94
N LYS A 79 2.62 -10.73 -1.63
CA LYS A 79 3.84 -10.18 -1.02
C LYS A 79 3.90 -8.65 -1.13
N ILE A 80 4.29 -7.99 -0.04
CA ILE A 80 4.41 -6.52 -0.02
C ILE A 80 5.51 -6.10 -1.02
N PRO A 81 5.22 -5.17 -1.95
CA PRO A 81 6.21 -4.72 -2.93
C PRO A 81 7.28 -3.88 -2.24
N ASP A 82 8.46 -3.78 -2.86
CA ASP A 82 9.59 -2.95 -2.40
C ASP A 82 10.20 -3.32 -1.03
N ILE A 83 9.61 -4.27 -0.30
CA ILE A 83 10.19 -4.85 0.91
C ILE A 83 10.93 -6.14 0.56
N THR A 84 12.26 -6.09 0.63
CA THR A 84 13.12 -7.26 0.42
C THR A 84 13.88 -7.62 1.69
N ASN A 85 14.17 -8.90 1.85
CA ASN A 85 15.15 -9.34 2.85
C ASN A 85 16.57 -8.94 2.42
N ASN A 86 17.55 -9.21 3.28
CA ASN A 86 18.95 -8.85 3.05
C ASN A 86 19.60 -9.59 1.86
N ILE A 87 18.95 -10.62 1.30
CA ILE A 87 19.39 -11.29 0.06
C ILE A 87 18.62 -10.81 -1.18
N GLY A 88 17.79 -9.77 -1.06
CA GLY A 88 17.09 -9.13 -2.18
C GLY A 88 15.79 -9.81 -2.61
N LYS A 89 15.24 -10.76 -1.85
CA LYS A 89 13.97 -11.43 -2.17
C LYS A 89 12.79 -10.75 -1.47
N THR A 90 11.68 -10.58 -2.19
CA THR A 90 10.39 -10.24 -1.59
C THR A 90 9.91 -11.41 -0.73
N PHE A 91 9.67 -11.16 0.55
CA PHE A 91 9.39 -12.19 1.54
C PHE A 91 8.11 -11.89 2.34
N LEU A 92 7.86 -10.62 2.64
CA LEU A 92 6.83 -10.17 3.59
C LEU A 92 5.40 -10.38 3.05
N PRO A 93 4.61 -11.31 3.60
CA PRO A 93 3.25 -11.55 3.13
C PRO A 93 2.26 -10.50 3.62
N PHE A 94 1.20 -10.25 2.85
CA PHE A 94 0.06 -9.44 3.24
C PHE A 94 -1.26 -10.07 2.79
N LYS A 95 -2.33 -9.84 3.56
CA LYS A 95 -3.72 -10.12 3.14
C LYS A 95 -4.60 -8.88 3.11
N ASN A 96 -4.25 -7.85 3.88
CA ASN A 96 -5.05 -6.65 4.03
C ASN A 96 -4.31 -5.46 3.43
N PHE A 97 -5.07 -4.55 2.83
CA PHE A 97 -4.55 -3.29 2.34
C PHE A 97 -5.59 -2.17 2.49
N LYS A 98 -5.15 -0.93 2.41
CA LYS A 98 -6.01 0.26 2.30
C LYS A 98 -5.53 1.14 1.16
N PHE A 99 -6.40 1.42 0.20
CA PHE A 99 -6.15 2.37 -0.88
C PHE A 99 -6.59 3.78 -0.48
N GLU A 100 -5.80 4.76 -0.88
CA GLU A 100 -6.06 6.18 -0.64
C GLU A 100 -5.73 6.99 -1.89
N ILE A 101 -6.56 7.98 -2.19
CA ILE A 101 -6.26 9.02 -3.16
C ILE A 101 -5.54 10.10 -2.36
N VAL A 102 -4.30 10.41 -2.71
CA VAL A 102 -3.54 11.46 -2.01
C VAL A 102 -3.81 12.81 -2.66
N ASN A 103 -3.79 12.84 -3.99
CA ASN A 103 -4.13 14.01 -4.77
C ASN A 103 -4.68 13.59 -6.13
N ALA A 104 -5.53 14.43 -6.71
CA ALA A 104 -6.02 14.24 -8.07
C ALA A 104 -6.60 15.56 -8.59
N ASP A 105 -6.56 15.74 -9.91
CA ASP A 105 -7.12 16.89 -10.61
C ASP A 105 -7.73 16.41 -11.92
N ILE A 106 -9.05 16.47 -12.07
CA ILE A 106 -9.80 15.92 -13.22
C ILE A 106 -9.33 16.46 -14.58
N THR A 107 -8.59 17.57 -14.58
CA THR A 107 -8.05 18.21 -15.79
C THR A 107 -6.61 17.82 -16.10
N ASP A 108 -5.89 17.22 -15.15
CA ASP A 108 -4.46 16.91 -15.26
C ASP A 108 -4.10 15.58 -14.57
N LYS A 109 -3.97 14.52 -15.39
CA LYS A 109 -3.58 13.18 -14.95
C LYS A 109 -2.23 13.17 -14.21
N SER A 110 -1.31 14.09 -14.51
CA SER A 110 0.02 14.10 -13.89
C SER A 110 -0.02 14.43 -12.39
N LYS A 111 -1.12 15.06 -11.93
CA LYS A 111 -1.35 15.37 -10.51
C LYS A 111 -1.99 14.21 -9.73
N HIS A 112 -2.37 13.13 -10.41
CA HIS A 112 -2.92 11.95 -9.75
C HIS A 112 -1.82 11.28 -8.93
N GLN A 113 -2.07 11.18 -7.63
CA GLN A 113 -1.21 10.55 -6.66
C GLN A 113 -2.05 9.67 -5.74
N VAL A 114 -1.59 8.46 -5.52
CA VAL A 114 -2.29 7.47 -4.69
C VAL A 114 -1.35 6.84 -3.69
N ALA A 115 -1.93 6.26 -2.64
CA ALA A 115 -1.21 5.43 -1.70
C ALA A 115 -1.89 4.06 -1.56
N VAL A 116 -1.07 3.01 -1.47
CA VAL A 116 -1.52 1.70 -1.02
C VAL A 116 -0.78 1.36 0.27
N ASN A 117 -1.55 1.22 1.35
CA ASN A 117 -1.06 0.79 2.64
C ASN A 117 -1.21 -0.72 2.75
N PHE A 118 -0.11 -1.45 2.70
CA PHE A 118 -0.09 -2.91 2.84
C PHE A 118 0.10 -3.28 4.30
N ILE A 119 -0.75 -4.17 4.84
CA ILE A 119 -0.64 -4.64 6.21
C ILE A 119 -0.21 -6.10 6.19
N SER A 120 0.93 -6.40 6.80
CA SER A 120 1.49 -7.74 6.80
C SER A 120 0.62 -8.72 7.59
N GLU A 121 0.78 -10.01 7.28
CA GLU A 121 0.41 -11.05 8.24
C GLU A 121 1.26 -10.92 9.52
N PRO A 122 0.83 -11.52 10.65
CA PRO A 122 1.63 -11.56 11.87
C PRO A 122 3.02 -12.15 11.62
N LEU A 123 4.03 -11.56 12.25
CA LEU A 123 5.41 -12.03 12.27
C LEU A 123 5.86 -12.23 13.71
N THR A 124 6.66 -13.26 13.96
CA THR A 124 7.39 -13.38 15.22
C THR A 124 8.60 -12.46 15.17
N TRP A 125 8.67 -11.48 16.07
CA TRP A 125 9.84 -10.62 16.23
C TRP A 125 10.82 -11.25 17.22
N HIS A 126 12.04 -11.50 16.76
CA HIS A 126 13.12 -12.07 17.57
C HIS A 126 14.02 -10.99 18.15
N ASP A 127 14.55 -10.11 17.29
CA ASP A 127 15.49 -9.08 17.72
C ASP A 127 15.57 -7.91 16.71
N THR A 128 16.27 -6.85 17.09
CA THR A 128 16.61 -5.70 16.27
C THR A 128 18.12 -5.50 16.25
N ILE A 129 18.72 -5.57 15.06
CA ILE A 129 20.17 -5.44 14.86
C ILE A 129 20.44 -4.15 14.08
N GLY A 130 20.80 -3.09 14.79
CA GLY A 130 20.90 -1.75 14.20
C GLY A 130 19.54 -1.30 13.66
N ASN A 131 19.44 -1.07 12.35
CA ASN A 131 18.19 -0.69 11.68
C ASN A 131 17.45 -1.88 11.05
N GLN A 132 17.80 -3.11 11.45
CA GLN A 132 17.23 -4.33 10.87
C GLN A 132 16.37 -5.07 11.86
N LEU A 133 15.30 -5.68 11.36
CA LEU A 133 14.46 -6.60 12.13
C LEU A 133 14.81 -8.04 11.74
N LEU A 134 14.98 -8.88 12.75
CA LEU A 134 15.05 -10.33 12.61
C LEU A 134 13.68 -10.92 12.96
N VAL A 135 13.04 -11.55 11.97
CA VAL A 135 11.66 -12.05 12.11
C VAL A 135 11.49 -13.45 11.55
N THR A 136 10.40 -14.12 11.95
CA THR A 136 9.90 -15.34 11.29
C THR A 136 8.49 -15.09 10.78
N ILE A 137 8.20 -15.50 9.54
CA ILE A 137 6.88 -15.37 8.91
C ILE A 137 5.96 -16.53 9.29
N ASN A 138 6.49 -17.75 9.25
CA ASN A 138 5.77 -18.98 9.58
C ASN A 138 6.61 -19.73 10.61
N ASN A 139 6.04 -20.02 11.79
CA ASN A 139 6.75 -20.69 12.88
C ASN A 139 6.91 -22.21 12.64
N GLU A 140 6.94 -22.66 11.38
CA GLU A 140 7.19 -24.05 11.04
C GLU A 140 8.72 -24.27 11.00
N PRO A 141 9.27 -25.10 11.90
CA PRO A 141 10.70 -25.37 11.89
C PRO A 141 11.08 -26.25 10.70
N GLU A 142 12.24 -25.95 10.10
CA GLU A 142 12.86 -26.81 9.09
C GLU A 142 14.04 -27.52 9.74
N ASN A 143 14.05 -28.85 9.78
CA ASN A 143 15.12 -29.65 10.41
C ASN A 143 15.43 -29.24 11.87
N SER A 144 14.42 -28.83 12.64
CA SER A 144 14.55 -28.29 14.02
C SER A 144 15.18 -26.90 14.12
N GLU A 145 15.40 -26.21 12.99
CA GLU A 145 15.84 -24.82 12.94
C GLU A 145 14.67 -23.88 12.70
N THR A 146 14.74 -22.68 13.28
CA THR A 146 13.77 -21.62 13.00
C THR A 146 14.22 -20.85 11.78
N LEU A 147 13.43 -20.88 10.70
CA LEU A 147 13.69 -20.07 9.53
C LEU A 147 13.44 -18.60 9.85
N THR A 148 14.41 -17.76 9.51
CA THR A 148 14.35 -16.32 9.79
C THR A 148 14.58 -15.50 8.55
N GLU A 149 14.03 -14.30 8.58
CA GLU A 149 14.20 -13.28 7.58
C GLU A 149 14.75 -12.04 8.27
N MET A 150 15.80 -11.48 7.68
CA MET A 150 16.41 -10.24 8.13
C MET A 150 16.22 -9.18 7.06
N PHE A 151 15.72 -8.02 7.45
CA PHE A 151 15.43 -6.92 6.53
C PHE A 151 15.56 -5.59 7.25
N SER A 152 15.78 -4.52 6.46
CA SER A 152 15.99 -3.18 7.00
C SER A 152 14.65 -2.44 7.17
N LEU A 153 14.52 -1.69 8.25
CA LEU A 153 13.50 -0.65 8.34
C LEU A 153 13.84 0.43 7.31
N GLN A 154 12.85 0.84 6.53
CA GLN A 154 13.00 1.80 5.46
C GLN A 154 11.86 2.83 5.52
N PRO A 155 11.96 3.96 4.80
CA PRO A 155 10.90 4.95 4.78
C PRO A 155 9.53 4.32 4.51
N PHE A 156 8.50 4.82 5.20
CA PHE A 156 7.10 4.39 5.09
C PHE A 156 6.79 2.96 5.56
N LEU A 157 7.76 2.24 6.11
CA LEU A 157 7.55 0.98 6.83
C LEU A 157 7.50 1.25 8.33
N SER A 158 6.46 0.74 9.01
CA SER A 158 6.29 0.88 10.45
C SER A 158 5.69 -0.38 11.09
N ILE A 159 5.85 -0.51 12.41
CA ILE A 159 5.09 -1.50 13.19
C ILE A 159 3.65 -1.01 13.30
N TYR A 160 2.72 -1.78 12.72
CA TYR A 160 1.29 -1.52 12.74
C TYR A 160 0.64 -1.90 14.08
N SER A 161 1.03 -3.05 14.63
CA SER A 161 0.50 -3.55 15.90
C SER A 161 1.49 -4.50 16.55
N ILE A 162 1.43 -4.59 17.88
CA ILE A 162 2.22 -5.54 18.67
C ILE A 162 1.32 -6.29 19.65
N GLN A 163 1.51 -7.60 19.73
CA GLN A 163 0.89 -8.49 20.70
C GLN A 163 2.01 -9.15 21.52
N SER A 164 1.92 -9.03 22.83
CA SER A 164 2.90 -9.59 23.79
C SER A 164 2.39 -10.87 24.41
#